data_AF-A0A4U0YXK9-F1
#
_entry.id   AF-A0A4U0YXK9-F1
#
_cell.length_a   1.000
_cell.length_b   1.000
_cell.length_c   1.000
_cell.angle_alpha   90.00
_cell.angle_beta   90.00
_cell.angle_gamma   90.00
#
_symmetry.space_group_name_H-M   'P 1'
#
loop_
_entity.id
_entity.type
_entity.pdbx_description
1 polymer ?
#
loop_
_entity_poly.entity_id
_entity_poly.type
_entity_poly.pdbx_seq_one_letter_code
_entity_poly.pdbx_strand_id
1 'polypeptide(L)'
;MTPLPPSSRLRPAALTLPLLLALAACGGGGGSEPVREPTLERYTTNHNGFSRVRLNKASNRADDRVLAQFDDGNPASPAGYRNLIAEQEEVYRDKMFVEVIGQVENNGQIETVSRILRITADTEPFTNIESATGKYYFRGANYAWVSLDGGEVLSGAADDGLVNMMVDFDNSEMTIDLVTGSGVRTALLVPESKPLPFDIATGQFGGAVSLQVWDPNSSDILEAQGTLIGNVGGNPAYVDNAHGLATSGLYTISGRDEATGRTVEADGVFFGVHEHLLGTPVLPD
;
A
#
# COMPACT_ATOMS: atom_id res chain seq x y z
N MET A 1 -1.66 75.95 53.07
CA MET A 1 -0.41 76.05 53.83
C MET A 1 0.65 75.24 53.09
N THR A 2 1.71 75.93 52.63
CA THR A 2 3.13 75.49 52.47
C THR A 2 3.48 74.16 51.79
N PRO A 3 4.62 74.05 51.06
CA PRO A 3 5.22 74.94 50.04
C PRO A 3 5.76 74.17 48.78
N LEU A 4 6.17 74.93 47.74
CA LEU A 4 6.97 74.54 46.56
C LEU A 4 8.47 74.26 46.94
N PRO A 5 9.42 74.11 45.97
CA PRO A 5 9.80 73.06 45.01
C PRO A 5 11.25 72.57 45.39
N PRO A 6 12.30 72.29 44.54
CA PRO A 6 12.46 71.87 43.13
C PRO A 6 13.48 70.70 42.89
N SER A 7 13.61 70.30 41.62
CA SER A 7 14.80 69.81 40.87
C SER A 7 16.03 69.16 41.55
N SER A 8 16.57 68.08 40.96
CA SER A 8 17.91 67.99 40.32
C SER A 8 18.40 66.53 40.11
N ARG A 9 18.76 66.16 38.87
CA ARG A 9 20.12 65.80 38.34
C ARG A 9 20.68 64.44 38.82
N LEU A 10 20.76 63.44 37.93
CA LEU A 10 21.90 63.02 37.07
C LEU A 10 22.98 62.15 37.76
N ARG A 11 22.98 60.85 37.37
CA ARG A 11 24.11 59.91 37.07
C ARG A 11 25.11 59.58 38.21
N PRO A 12 26.07 58.65 37.98
CA PRO A 12 25.94 57.22 37.66
C PRO A 12 26.73 56.36 38.67
N ALA A 13 26.43 55.07 38.79
CA ALA A 13 27.36 54.12 39.41
C ALA A 13 27.41 52.87 38.54
N ALA A 14 28.53 52.76 37.82
CA ALA A 14 28.94 51.54 37.16
C ALA A 14 29.17 50.45 38.21
N LEU A 15 28.57 49.28 38.01
CA LEU A 15 29.10 48.05 38.57
C LEU A 15 29.12 46.99 37.46
N THR A 16 30.33 46.77 36.99
CA THR A 16 30.81 45.62 36.24
C THR A 16 30.36 44.31 36.88
N LEU A 17 29.66 43.46 36.12
CA LEU A 17 29.46 42.04 36.43
C LEU A 17 29.80 41.21 35.19
N PRO A 18 30.47 40.05 35.34
CA PRO A 18 31.31 39.48 34.30
C PRO A 18 30.53 38.62 33.32
N LEU A 19 30.98 38.75 32.07
CA LEU A 19 31.03 37.78 30.99
C LEU A 19 30.83 36.31 31.45
N LEU A 20 29.59 35.82 31.38
CA LEU A 20 29.30 34.39 31.29
C LEU A 20 29.07 34.06 29.81
N LEU A 21 30.16 33.65 29.16
CA LEU A 21 30.17 32.94 27.89
C LEU A 21 29.41 31.61 28.08
N ALA A 22 28.10 31.64 27.92
CA ALA A 22 27.34 30.43 27.65
C ALA A 22 27.61 30.04 26.19
N LEU A 23 28.64 29.20 25.99
CA LEU A 23 28.70 28.32 24.83
C LEU A 23 27.45 27.43 24.87
N ALA A 24 26.34 27.91 24.30
CA ALA A 24 25.34 27.01 23.75
C ALA A 24 26.01 26.35 22.55
N ALA A 25 26.74 25.28 22.84
CA ALA A 25 27.22 24.35 21.86
C ALA A 25 26.01 23.97 20.99
N CYS A 26 26.08 24.39 19.73
CA CYS A 26 25.29 23.86 18.64
C CYS A 26 25.70 22.39 18.48
N GLY A 27 25.24 21.55 19.41
CA GLY A 27 25.28 20.10 19.32
C GLY A 27 24.30 19.72 18.23
N GLY A 28 24.71 19.90 16.98
CA GLY A 28 24.15 19.21 15.82
C GLY A 28 24.40 17.73 16.00
N GLY A 29 23.61 17.11 16.87
CA GLY A 29 23.52 15.67 17.01
C GLY A 29 22.84 15.15 15.76
N GLY A 30 23.63 14.93 14.72
CA GLY A 30 23.28 14.05 13.61
C GLY A 30 23.20 12.61 14.11
N GLY A 31 22.26 12.34 15.02
CA GLY A 31 21.81 10.99 15.25
C GLY A 31 21.07 10.58 14.01
N SER A 32 21.62 9.64 13.24
CA SER A 32 20.86 8.94 12.21
C SER A 32 19.59 8.42 12.86
N GLU A 33 18.43 8.84 12.36
CA GLU A 33 17.17 8.24 12.83
C GLU A 33 17.26 6.73 12.64
N PRO A 34 16.76 5.92 13.59
CA PRO A 34 16.76 4.48 13.44
C PRO A 34 16.00 4.11 12.17
N VAL A 35 16.60 3.21 11.37
CA VAL A 35 15.93 2.64 10.20
C VAL A 35 14.71 1.89 10.70
N ARG A 36 13.54 2.21 10.14
CA ARG A 36 12.30 1.52 10.44
C ARG A 36 12.09 0.40 9.44
N GLU A 37 11.78 -0.77 9.96
CA GLU A 37 11.41 -1.92 9.15
C GLU A 37 10.01 -1.72 8.56
N PRO A 38 9.76 -2.23 7.34
CA PRO A 38 8.42 -2.27 6.78
C PRO A 38 7.42 -2.96 7.72
N THR A 39 6.22 -2.39 7.85
CA THR A 39 5.13 -3.02 8.62
C THR A 39 4.01 -3.46 7.69
N LEU A 40 3.55 -4.68 7.92
CA LEU A 40 2.39 -5.26 7.25
C LEU A 40 1.26 -5.39 8.28
N GLU A 41 0.13 -4.74 8.01
CA GLU A 41 -0.94 -4.53 8.99
C GLU A 41 -2.30 -4.99 8.45
N ARG A 42 -3.14 -5.51 9.34
CA ARG A 42 -4.58 -5.74 9.14
C ARG A 42 -5.37 -5.07 10.24
N TYR A 43 -6.39 -4.30 9.89
CA TYR A 43 -7.32 -3.73 10.87
C TYR A 43 -8.61 -3.25 10.22
N THR A 44 -9.64 -3.04 11.04
CA THR A 44 -10.88 -2.40 10.62
C THR A 44 -10.76 -0.88 10.78
N THR A 45 -11.11 -0.13 9.74
CA THR A 45 -11.07 1.34 9.77
C THR A 45 -12.21 1.92 10.62
N ASN A 46 -11.90 2.91 11.46
CA ASN A 46 -12.90 3.49 12.36
C ASN A 46 -13.96 4.36 11.66
N HIS A 47 -13.66 4.90 10.48
CA HIS A 47 -14.50 5.91 9.81
C HIS A 47 -15.58 5.30 8.91
N ASN A 48 -15.30 4.16 8.28
CA ASN A 48 -16.24 3.46 7.38
C ASN A 48 -16.38 1.95 7.67
N GLY A 49 -15.63 1.41 8.64
CA GLY A 49 -15.72 0.00 9.02
C GLY A 49 -15.09 -0.99 8.04
N PHE A 50 -14.35 -0.50 7.04
CA PHE A 50 -13.73 -1.33 6.01
C PHE A 50 -12.61 -2.19 6.59
N SER A 51 -12.44 -3.38 6.03
CA SER A 51 -11.31 -4.26 6.30
C SER A 51 -10.10 -3.77 5.49
N ARG A 52 -9.10 -3.25 6.18
CA ARG A 52 -7.87 -2.69 5.60
C ARG A 52 -6.71 -3.67 5.71
N VAL A 53 -6.00 -3.86 4.62
CA VAL A 53 -4.60 -4.30 4.61
C VAL A 53 -3.71 -3.12 4.27
N ARG A 54 -2.57 -3.00 4.95
CA ARG A 54 -1.62 -1.92 4.71
C ARG A 54 -0.19 -2.42 4.77
N LEU A 55 0.59 -2.04 3.76
CA LEU A 55 2.04 -2.10 3.78
C LEU A 55 2.56 -0.67 4.00
N ASN A 56 3.31 -0.45 5.08
CA ASN A 56 3.97 0.81 5.34
C ASN A 56 5.49 0.62 5.26
N LYS A 57 6.14 1.34 4.33
CA LYS A 57 7.59 1.34 4.10
C LYS A 57 8.22 2.71 4.39
N ALA A 58 7.52 3.56 5.15
CA ALA A 58 8.08 4.82 5.64
C ALA A 58 9.31 4.55 6.51
N SER A 59 10.47 4.98 6.02
CA SER A 59 11.77 4.63 6.61
C SER A 59 12.21 5.61 7.70
N ASN A 60 11.62 6.81 7.74
CA ASN A 60 12.05 7.93 8.57
C ASN A 60 10.88 8.91 8.84
N ARG A 61 11.10 9.93 9.69
CA ARG A 61 10.05 10.92 10.01
C ARG A 61 9.67 11.85 8.86
N ALA A 62 10.54 12.06 7.87
CA ALA A 62 10.17 12.86 6.70
C ALA A 62 9.14 12.11 5.85
N ASP A 63 9.30 10.78 5.69
CA ASP A 63 8.32 9.93 5.02
C ASP A 63 6.96 10.01 5.72
N ASP A 64 6.92 9.94 7.07
CA ASP A 64 5.65 10.07 7.80
C ASP A 64 4.96 11.41 7.55
N ARG A 65 5.73 12.51 7.47
CA ARG A 65 5.18 13.85 7.20
C ARG A 65 4.64 13.96 5.78
N VAL A 66 5.21 13.23 4.84
CA VAL A 66 4.69 13.13 3.48
C VAL A 66 3.40 12.32 3.48
N LEU A 67 3.38 11.15 4.13
CA LEU A 67 2.17 10.33 4.23
C LEU A 67 1.02 11.07 4.92
N ALA A 68 1.31 11.85 5.97
CA ALA A 68 0.31 12.67 6.66
C ALA A 68 -0.35 13.71 5.74
N GLN A 69 0.37 14.23 4.73
CA GLN A 69 -0.21 15.17 3.75
C GLN A 69 -1.19 14.50 2.79
N PHE A 70 -1.08 13.19 2.56
CA PHE A 70 -2.08 12.41 1.81
C PHE A 70 -3.31 12.07 2.66
N ASP A 71 -3.15 12.00 3.98
CA ASP A 71 -4.24 11.71 4.92
C ASP A 71 -5.08 12.97 5.25
N ASP A 72 -4.64 14.16 4.83
CA ASP A 72 -5.38 15.41 5.00
C ASP A 72 -6.62 15.46 4.10
N GLY A 73 -7.74 16.00 4.60
CA GLY A 73 -9.01 16.09 3.85
C GLY A 73 -8.98 16.97 2.58
N ASN A 74 -7.86 17.62 2.31
CA ASN A 74 -7.50 18.23 1.03
C ASN A 74 -6.01 17.94 0.80
N PRO A 75 -5.67 16.76 0.26
CA PRO A 75 -4.30 16.29 0.27
C PRO A 75 -3.42 17.22 -0.55
N ALA A 76 -2.40 17.79 0.08
CA ALA A 76 -1.38 18.54 -0.64
C ALA A 76 -0.59 17.55 -1.49
N SER A 77 -0.52 17.71 -2.81
CA SER A 77 0.31 16.86 -3.67
C SER A 77 1.79 17.15 -3.38
N PRO A 78 2.49 16.35 -2.54
CA PRO A 78 3.80 16.73 -2.04
C PRO A 78 4.81 16.67 -3.19
N ALA A 79 5.72 17.62 -3.26
CA ALA A 79 6.75 17.61 -4.30
C ALA A 79 7.60 16.33 -4.19
N GLY A 80 7.74 15.60 -5.31
CA GLY A 80 8.47 14.32 -5.35
C GLY A 80 7.69 13.11 -4.86
N TYR A 81 6.38 13.22 -4.62
CA TYR A 81 5.53 12.08 -4.21
C TYR A 81 4.18 12.09 -4.92
N ARG A 82 3.61 10.90 -5.13
CA ARG A 82 2.31 10.72 -5.79
C ARG A 82 1.51 9.59 -5.17
N ASN A 83 0.19 9.68 -5.32
CA ASN A 83 -0.65 8.50 -5.37
C ASN A 83 -0.60 7.94 -6.81
N LEU A 84 -0.10 6.71 -6.96
CA LEU A 84 0.21 6.09 -8.24
C LEU A 84 -0.99 5.44 -8.92
N ILE A 85 -2.09 5.21 -8.19
CA ILE A 85 -3.28 4.50 -8.71
C ILE A 85 -4.60 5.17 -8.28
N ALA A 86 -4.61 6.49 -8.15
CA ALA A 86 -5.70 7.28 -7.55
C ALA A 86 -7.06 7.23 -8.28
N GLU A 87 -7.24 6.43 -9.34
CA GLU A 87 -8.38 6.54 -10.26
C GLU A 87 -9.50 5.51 -10.03
N GLN A 88 -9.42 4.68 -8.98
CA GLN A 88 -10.38 3.59 -8.73
C GLN A 88 -11.65 4.01 -7.98
N GLU A 89 -11.70 5.25 -7.48
CA GLU A 89 -12.81 5.72 -6.65
C GLU A 89 -14.13 5.87 -7.41
N GLU A 90 -14.20 5.90 -8.74
CA GLU A 90 -15.51 6.07 -9.41
C GLU A 90 -16.21 4.74 -9.70
N VAL A 91 -15.47 3.69 -10.08
CA VAL A 91 -16.05 2.39 -10.42
C VAL A 91 -16.41 1.57 -9.16
N TYR A 92 -15.64 1.73 -8.08
CA TYR A 92 -15.79 0.92 -6.87
C TYR A 92 -15.99 1.75 -5.58
N ARG A 93 -16.44 3.01 -5.70
CA ARG A 93 -16.48 4.04 -4.63
C ARG A 93 -16.95 3.58 -3.26
N ASP A 94 -17.86 2.61 -3.23
CA ASP A 94 -18.52 2.13 -2.01
C ASP A 94 -18.09 0.71 -1.59
N LYS A 95 -17.23 0.04 -2.35
CA LYS A 95 -16.84 -1.36 -2.13
C LYS A 95 -15.39 -1.54 -1.74
N MET A 96 -14.52 -0.68 -2.23
CA MET A 96 -13.08 -0.78 -1.96
C MET A 96 -12.41 0.59 -2.10
N PHE A 97 -11.28 0.73 -1.43
CA PHE A 97 -10.37 1.86 -1.58
C PHE A 97 -8.95 1.33 -1.73
N VAL A 98 -8.25 1.73 -2.79
CA VAL A 98 -6.89 1.29 -3.05
C VAL A 98 -6.01 2.50 -3.29
N GLU A 99 -4.89 2.58 -2.58
CA GLU A 99 -3.96 3.70 -2.63
C GLU A 99 -2.53 3.16 -2.65
N VAL A 100 -1.71 3.72 -3.54
CA VAL A 100 -0.28 3.46 -3.55
C VAL A 100 0.45 4.78 -3.53
N ILE A 101 1.12 5.08 -2.42
CA ILE A 101 1.95 6.28 -2.30
C ILE A 101 3.39 5.90 -2.61
N GLY A 102 3.95 6.54 -3.63
CA GLY A 102 5.33 6.38 -4.06
C GLY A 102 6.10 7.70 -4.05
N GLN A 103 7.41 7.60 -3.85
CA GLN A 103 8.34 8.66 -4.19
C GLN A 103 8.60 8.60 -5.70
N VAL A 104 8.60 9.76 -6.32
CA VAL A 104 8.81 9.90 -7.76
C VAL A 104 9.95 10.87 -8.04
N GLU A 105 10.70 10.59 -9.08
CA GLU A 105 11.75 11.44 -9.59
C GLU A 105 11.31 12.02 -10.95
N ASN A 106 11.46 13.33 -11.11
CA ASN A 106 11.15 14.00 -12.37
C ASN A 106 12.46 14.41 -13.04
N ASN A 107 12.81 13.69 -14.11
CA ASN A 107 14.04 13.92 -14.87
C ASN A 107 13.81 14.88 -16.05
N GLY A 108 12.75 15.68 -16.01
CA GLY A 108 12.43 16.74 -16.97
C GLY A 108 11.52 16.31 -18.13
N GLN A 109 11.25 15.01 -18.31
CA GLN A 109 10.35 14.51 -19.36
C GLN A 109 9.46 13.34 -18.93
N ILE A 110 9.94 12.48 -18.03
CA ILE A 110 9.22 11.32 -17.52
C ILE A 110 9.38 11.31 -16.01
N GLU A 111 8.26 11.06 -15.32
CA GLU A 111 8.23 10.82 -13.89
C GLU A 111 8.42 9.32 -13.66
N THR A 112 9.44 8.93 -12.91
CA THR A 112 9.74 7.53 -12.59
C THR A 112 9.53 7.29 -11.10
N VAL A 113 9.04 6.11 -10.74
CA VAL A 113 8.88 5.72 -9.33
C VAL A 113 10.26 5.33 -8.82
N SER A 114 10.71 5.94 -7.72
CA SER A 114 11.99 5.58 -7.10
C SER A 114 11.82 4.60 -5.94
N ARG A 115 10.69 4.65 -5.22
CA ARG A 115 10.29 3.66 -4.21
C ARG A 115 8.83 3.80 -3.79
N ILE A 116 8.27 2.71 -3.26
CA ILE A 116 6.96 2.69 -2.62
C ILE A 116 7.09 3.04 -1.13
N LEU A 117 6.21 3.92 -0.63
CA LEU A 117 6.11 4.31 0.78
C LEU A 117 4.94 3.64 1.48
N ARG A 118 3.80 3.51 0.80
CA ARG A 118 2.58 2.93 1.39
C ARG A 118 1.75 2.26 0.31
N ILE A 119 1.23 1.08 0.63
CA ILE A 119 0.12 0.46 -0.11
C ILE A 119 -1.02 0.27 0.88
N THR A 120 -2.20 0.75 0.53
CA THR A 120 -3.44 0.52 1.27
C THR A 120 -4.42 -0.16 0.33
N ALA A 121 -5.04 -1.24 0.79
CA ALA A 121 -6.16 -1.87 0.12
C ALA A 121 -7.25 -2.16 1.14
N ASP A 122 -8.40 -1.51 0.95
CA ASP A 122 -9.57 -1.63 1.78
C ASP A 122 -10.66 -2.33 1.01
N THR A 123 -11.39 -3.19 1.69
CA THR A 123 -12.64 -3.76 1.17
C THR A 123 -13.75 -3.47 2.17
N GLU A 124 -14.97 -3.26 1.67
CA GLU A 124 -16.16 -3.16 2.50
C GLU A 124 -16.28 -4.37 3.47
N PRO A 125 -16.98 -4.22 4.62
CA PRO A 125 -17.13 -5.32 5.56
C PRO A 125 -17.66 -6.59 4.91
N PHE A 126 -17.08 -7.73 5.27
CA PHE A 126 -17.60 -9.02 4.85
C PHE A 126 -18.88 -9.33 5.63
N THR A 127 -19.98 -9.56 4.91
CA THR A 127 -21.21 -10.05 5.50
C THR A 127 -21.16 -11.57 5.48
N ASN A 128 -20.78 -12.16 6.62
CA ASN A 128 -20.86 -13.61 6.77
C ASN A 128 -22.33 -14.05 6.67
N ILE A 129 -22.57 -15.01 5.78
CA ILE A 129 -23.81 -15.77 5.74
C ILE A 129 -23.41 -17.18 6.11
N GLU A 130 -23.80 -17.65 7.30
CA GLU A 130 -23.46 -19.00 7.81
C GLU A 130 -23.88 -20.14 6.85
N SER A 131 -24.76 -19.85 5.89
CA SER A 131 -25.22 -20.76 4.84
C SER A 131 -24.59 -20.53 3.46
N ALA A 132 -23.62 -19.63 3.31
CA ALA A 132 -22.93 -19.43 2.03
C ALA A 132 -22.03 -20.64 1.76
N THR A 133 -22.25 -21.29 0.62
CA THR A 133 -21.52 -22.47 0.16
C THR A 133 -21.04 -22.26 -1.27
N GLY A 134 -20.13 -23.11 -1.72
CA GLY A 134 -19.66 -23.14 -3.10
C GLY A 134 -18.49 -22.21 -3.39
N LYS A 135 -18.28 -21.95 -4.69
CA LYS A 135 -17.11 -21.26 -5.23
C LYS A 135 -17.50 -19.93 -5.82
N TYR A 136 -16.71 -18.91 -5.51
CA TYR A 136 -16.90 -17.54 -5.99
C TYR A 136 -15.67 -17.11 -6.79
N TYR A 137 -15.90 -16.54 -7.97
CA TYR A 137 -14.84 -16.20 -8.91
C TYR A 137 -14.73 -14.69 -9.07
N PHE A 138 -13.50 -14.19 -9.01
CA PHE A 138 -13.19 -12.77 -9.07
C PHE A 138 -12.30 -12.45 -10.27
N ARG A 139 -12.50 -11.24 -10.80
CA ARG A 139 -11.73 -10.64 -11.89
C ARG A 139 -11.49 -9.17 -11.57
N GLY A 140 -10.39 -8.62 -12.08
CA GLY A 140 -10.04 -7.22 -11.84
C GLY A 140 -8.60 -6.92 -12.22
N ALA A 141 -8.00 -5.95 -11.53
CA ALA A 141 -6.71 -5.40 -11.89
C ALA A 141 -5.58 -5.85 -10.95
N ASN A 142 -4.35 -5.71 -11.44
CA ASN A 142 -3.14 -5.91 -10.67
C ASN A 142 -2.06 -4.89 -11.08
N TYR A 143 -1.37 -4.35 -10.08
CA TYR A 143 -0.26 -3.41 -10.24
C TYR A 143 0.94 -3.91 -9.44
N ALA A 144 2.12 -3.81 -10.00
CA ALA A 144 3.36 -4.27 -9.40
C ALA A 144 4.48 -3.22 -9.56
N TRP A 145 5.33 -3.10 -8.55
CA TRP A 145 6.56 -2.31 -8.56
C TRP A 145 7.72 -3.22 -8.21
N VAL A 146 8.66 -3.39 -9.14
CA VAL A 146 9.72 -4.39 -9.07
C VAL A 146 11.09 -3.74 -9.17
N SER A 147 12.00 -4.06 -8.27
CA SER A 147 13.43 -3.75 -8.39
C SER A 147 14.23 -5.04 -8.53
N LEU A 148 15.15 -5.06 -9.49
CA LEU A 148 16.08 -6.15 -9.73
C LEU A 148 17.48 -5.70 -9.32
N ASP A 149 18.16 -6.49 -8.49
CA ASP A 149 19.53 -6.22 -8.02
C ASP A 149 19.71 -4.83 -7.35
N GLY A 150 18.63 -4.27 -6.76
CA GLY A 150 18.63 -2.92 -6.18
C GLY A 150 18.66 -1.80 -7.22
N GLY A 151 18.37 -2.11 -8.49
CA GLY A 151 18.25 -1.15 -9.58
C GLY A 151 16.96 -0.34 -9.53
N GLU A 152 16.68 0.35 -10.64
CA GLU A 152 15.48 1.16 -10.82
C GLU A 152 14.19 0.35 -10.56
N VAL A 153 13.19 1.01 -10.00
CA VAL A 153 11.87 0.41 -9.80
C VAL A 153 11.11 0.45 -11.12
N LEU A 154 10.84 -0.74 -11.65
CA LEU A 154 10.01 -0.96 -12.82
C LEU A 154 8.55 -1.07 -12.38
N SER A 155 7.63 -0.39 -13.08
CA SER A 155 6.19 -0.46 -12.81
C SER A 155 5.51 -1.37 -13.82
N GLY A 156 4.59 -2.20 -13.34
CA GLY A 156 3.80 -3.16 -14.11
C GLY A 156 2.33 -2.97 -13.81
N ALA A 157 1.47 -3.01 -14.84
CA ALA A 157 0.03 -2.89 -14.67
C ALA A 157 -0.75 -3.78 -15.66
N ALA A 158 -1.94 -4.20 -15.24
CA ALA A 158 -2.97 -4.79 -16.09
C ALA A 158 -4.34 -4.61 -15.44
N ASP A 159 -5.29 -4.00 -16.16
CA ASP A 159 -6.67 -3.80 -15.67
C ASP A 159 -7.47 -5.12 -15.59
N ASP A 160 -7.01 -6.14 -16.31
CA ASP A 160 -7.43 -7.54 -16.25
C ASP A 160 -6.37 -8.44 -15.56
N GLY A 161 -5.49 -7.81 -14.77
CA GLY A 161 -4.35 -8.45 -14.12
C GLY A 161 -4.73 -9.43 -13.01
N LEU A 162 -5.91 -9.32 -12.39
CA LEU A 162 -6.49 -10.39 -11.60
C LEU A 162 -7.19 -11.37 -12.56
N VAL A 163 -6.39 -12.30 -13.10
CA VAL A 163 -6.81 -13.23 -14.15
C VAL A 163 -7.79 -14.24 -13.60
N ASN A 164 -7.50 -14.80 -12.43
CA ASN A 164 -8.42 -15.69 -11.75
C ASN A 164 -8.17 -15.72 -10.26
N MET A 165 -9.18 -15.34 -9.47
CA MET A 165 -9.25 -15.71 -8.06
C MET A 165 -10.51 -16.52 -7.84
N MET A 166 -10.35 -17.62 -7.11
CA MET A 166 -11.45 -18.48 -6.69
C MET A 166 -11.40 -18.63 -5.20
N VAL A 167 -12.53 -18.42 -4.54
CA VAL A 167 -12.71 -18.63 -3.10
C VAL A 167 -13.69 -19.77 -2.93
N ASP A 168 -13.23 -20.82 -2.26
CA ASP A 168 -14.00 -22.01 -1.92
C ASP A 168 -14.47 -21.90 -0.48
N PHE A 169 -15.76 -21.57 -0.30
CA PHE A 169 -16.36 -21.43 1.03
C PHE A 169 -16.51 -22.77 1.74
N ASP A 170 -16.67 -23.86 0.98
CA ASP A 170 -16.86 -25.20 1.54
C ASP A 170 -15.55 -25.72 2.15
N ASN A 171 -14.42 -25.36 1.55
CA ASN A 171 -13.09 -25.77 2.01
C ASN A 171 -12.33 -24.69 2.80
N SER A 172 -12.85 -23.46 2.86
CA SER A 172 -12.15 -22.31 3.50
C SER A 172 -10.78 -22.06 2.86
N GLU A 173 -10.74 -22.10 1.53
CA GLU A 173 -9.52 -22.04 0.72
C GLU A 173 -9.67 -21.03 -0.41
N MET A 174 -8.54 -20.53 -0.92
CA MET A 174 -8.53 -19.72 -2.13
C MET A 174 -7.35 -19.99 -3.05
N THR A 175 -7.55 -19.74 -4.33
CA THR A 175 -6.51 -19.64 -5.34
C THR A 175 -6.51 -18.27 -5.99
N ILE A 176 -5.36 -17.87 -6.53
CA ILE A 176 -5.21 -16.58 -7.18
C ILE A 176 -4.11 -16.62 -8.26
N ASP A 177 -4.41 -16.00 -9.39
CA ASP A 177 -3.51 -15.77 -10.51
C ASP A 177 -3.51 -14.27 -10.81
N LEU A 178 -2.34 -13.65 -10.63
CA LEU A 178 -2.09 -12.25 -10.88
C LEU A 178 -1.03 -12.09 -11.96
N VAL A 179 -1.31 -11.23 -12.93
CA VAL A 179 -0.35 -10.88 -13.99
C VAL A 179 -0.24 -9.36 -14.12
N THR A 180 0.86 -8.91 -14.71
CA THR A 180 1.00 -7.57 -15.26
C THR A 180 1.45 -7.67 -16.71
N GLY A 181 1.05 -6.70 -17.54
CA GLY A 181 1.27 -6.76 -18.98
C GLY A 181 1.99 -5.54 -19.56
N SER A 182 1.70 -4.34 -19.05
CA SER A 182 2.37 -3.10 -19.48
C SER A 182 3.51 -2.74 -18.52
N GLY A 183 4.70 -2.42 -19.06
CA GLY A 183 5.88 -2.09 -18.25
C GLY A 183 6.68 -3.33 -17.90
N VAL A 184 6.85 -3.64 -16.60
CA VAL A 184 7.37 -4.94 -16.19
C VAL A 184 6.27 -6.00 -16.26
N ARG A 185 6.62 -7.18 -16.78
CA ARG A 185 5.75 -8.34 -16.78
C ARG A 185 6.04 -9.19 -15.56
N THR A 186 4.99 -9.51 -14.82
CA THR A 186 5.02 -10.39 -13.65
C THR A 186 3.93 -11.44 -13.72
N ALA A 187 4.13 -12.56 -13.03
CA ALA A 187 3.12 -13.58 -12.79
C ALA A 187 3.24 -14.10 -11.36
N LEU A 188 2.16 -14.01 -10.58
CA LEU A 188 2.03 -14.59 -9.25
C LEU A 188 0.92 -15.63 -9.30
N LEU A 189 1.26 -16.88 -9.00
CA LEU A 189 0.33 -17.99 -9.04
C LEU A 189 0.28 -18.69 -7.68
N VAL A 190 -0.94 -18.79 -7.13
CA VAL A 190 -1.30 -19.70 -6.06
C VAL A 190 -2.12 -20.82 -6.68
N PRO A 191 -1.51 -21.97 -6.97
CA PRO A 191 -2.20 -23.07 -7.65
C PRO A 191 -3.19 -23.78 -6.71
N GLU A 192 -4.19 -24.46 -7.27
CA GLU A 192 -5.13 -25.32 -6.53
C GLU A 192 -4.44 -26.45 -5.74
N SER A 193 -3.22 -26.83 -6.11
CA SER A 193 -2.43 -27.80 -5.36
C SER A 193 -1.86 -27.26 -4.04
N LYS A 194 -1.89 -25.94 -3.85
CA LYS A 194 -1.40 -25.24 -2.66
C LYS A 194 -2.21 -23.96 -2.42
N PRO A 195 -3.51 -24.08 -2.09
CA PRO A 195 -4.37 -22.94 -1.87
C PRO A 195 -3.94 -22.16 -0.63
N LEU A 196 -4.32 -20.89 -0.57
CA LEU A 196 -4.16 -20.08 0.63
C LEU A 196 -5.35 -20.28 1.57
N PRO A 197 -5.13 -20.24 2.90
CA PRO A 197 -6.22 -20.21 3.86
C PRO A 197 -7.14 -18.99 3.64
N PHE A 198 -8.45 -19.22 3.73
CA PHE A 198 -9.48 -18.19 3.72
C PHE A 198 -10.35 -18.32 4.96
N ASP A 199 -10.52 -17.23 5.71
CA ASP A 199 -11.40 -17.19 6.87
C ASP A 199 -12.79 -16.71 6.44
N ILE A 200 -13.73 -17.65 6.34
CA ILE A 200 -15.12 -17.39 5.97
C ILE A 200 -15.85 -16.48 6.97
N ALA A 201 -15.37 -16.33 8.21
CA ALA A 201 -16.02 -15.48 9.19
C ALA A 201 -15.65 -14.00 9.00
N THR A 202 -14.42 -13.74 8.54
CA THR A 202 -13.87 -12.39 8.44
C THR A 202 -13.63 -11.93 7.01
N GLY A 203 -13.68 -12.84 6.04
CA GLY A 203 -13.31 -12.60 4.64
C GLY A 203 -11.80 -12.48 4.42
N GLN A 204 -10.97 -12.72 5.45
CA GLN A 204 -9.53 -12.53 5.37
C GLN A 204 -8.84 -13.73 4.71
N PHE A 205 -7.82 -13.47 3.88
CA PHE A 205 -6.97 -14.50 3.32
C PHE A 205 -5.52 -14.06 3.23
N GLY A 206 -4.59 -15.02 3.18
CA GLY A 206 -3.20 -14.73 2.90
C GLY A 206 -2.25 -15.88 3.20
N GLY A 207 -0.99 -15.70 2.81
CA GLY A 207 0.08 -16.65 3.07
C GLY A 207 1.24 -16.50 2.10
N ALA A 208 2.08 -17.52 2.03
CA ALA A 208 3.29 -17.52 1.20
C ALA A 208 2.95 -17.67 -0.28
N VAL A 209 3.62 -16.89 -1.12
CA VAL A 209 3.43 -16.84 -2.58
C VAL A 209 4.77 -16.84 -3.31
N SER A 210 4.76 -17.19 -4.60
CA SER A 210 5.90 -17.07 -5.50
C SER A 210 5.56 -16.11 -6.63
N LEU A 211 6.49 -15.24 -6.99
CA LEU A 211 6.38 -14.29 -8.09
C LEU A 211 7.46 -14.61 -9.12
N GLN A 212 7.04 -14.71 -10.38
CA GLN A 212 7.92 -14.70 -11.54
C GLN A 212 7.97 -13.30 -12.14
N VAL A 213 9.16 -12.84 -12.49
CA VAL A 213 9.44 -11.55 -13.10
C VAL A 213 10.22 -11.76 -14.38
N TRP A 214 9.77 -11.16 -15.48
CA TRP A 214 10.50 -11.13 -16.73
C TRP A 214 11.40 -9.89 -16.74
N ASP A 215 12.71 -10.08 -16.80
CA ASP A 215 13.65 -8.96 -16.92
C ASP A 215 13.48 -8.30 -18.31
N PRO A 216 13.16 -7.00 -18.41
CA PRO A 216 13.06 -6.32 -19.70
C PRO A 216 14.40 -6.21 -20.46
N ASN A 217 15.54 -6.38 -19.78
CA ASN A 217 16.88 -6.20 -20.33
C ASN A 217 17.60 -7.53 -20.63
N SER A 218 16.99 -8.67 -20.28
CA SER A 218 17.56 -10.00 -20.57
C SER A 218 16.46 -10.99 -20.98
N SER A 219 16.83 -12.24 -21.24
CA SER A 219 15.86 -13.33 -21.47
C SER A 219 15.49 -14.07 -20.18
N ASP A 220 15.95 -13.59 -19.02
CA ASP A 220 15.79 -14.30 -17.75
C ASP A 220 14.36 -14.12 -17.21
N ILE A 221 13.87 -15.19 -16.60
CA ILE A 221 12.67 -15.19 -15.78
C ILE A 221 13.14 -15.48 -14.37
N LEU A 222 12.99 -14.51 -13.49
CA LEU A 222 13.46 -14.57 -12.11
C LEU A 222 12.30 -14.99 -11.21
N GLU A 223 12.55 -15.89 -10.27
CA GLU A 223 11.56 -16.33 -9.29
C GLU A 223 11.97 -15.94 -7.87
N ALA A 224 11.03 -15.39 -7.11
CA ALA A 224 11.24 -15.08 -5.70
C ALA A 224 9.97 -15.28 -4.87
N GLN A 225 10.17 -15.60 -3.59
CA GLN A 225 9.08 -15.84 -2.66
C GLN A 225 8.72 -14.59 -1.85
N GLY A 226 7.50 -14.59 -1.33
CA GLY A 226 7.06 -13.56 -0.41
C GLY A 226 5.71 -13.88 0.22
N THR A 227 4.98 -12.84 0.58
CA THR A 227 3.70 -12.95 1.29
C THR A 227 2.62 -12.16 0.58
N LEU A 228 1.41 -12.70 0.54
CA LEU A 228 0.20 -12.04 0.08
C LEU A 228 -0.81 -11.97 1.21
N ILE A 229 -1.47 -10.82 1.35
CA ILE A 229 -2.60 -10.63 2.27
C ILE A 229 -3.72 -9.85 1.59
N GLY A 230 -4.96 -10.21 1.86
CA GLY A 230 -6.11 -9.48 1.36
C GLY A 230 -7.41 -9.85 2.06
N ASN A 231 -8.49 -9.21 1.62
CA ASN A 231 -9.84 -9.39 2.16
C ASN A 231 -10.86 -9.49 1.03
N VAL A 232 -11.77 -10.45 1.16
CA VAL A 232 -13.07 -10.45 0.48
C VAL A 232 -14.06 -9.70 1.36
N GLY A 233 -14.84 -8.84 0.73
CA GLY A 233 -15.89 -8.05 1.38
C GLY A 233 -17.21 -8.12 0.63
N GLY A 234 -18.25 -7.56 1.24
CA GLY A 234 -19.57 -7.48 0.66
C GLY A 234 -20.45 -8.66 1.02
N ASN A 235 -21.48 -8.91 0.20
CA ASN A 235 -22.52 -9.89 0.49
C ASN A 235 -22.45 -11.06 -0.51
N PRO A 236 -22.26 -12.32 -0.06
CA PRO A 236 -22.26 -13.49 -0.93
C PRO A 236 -23.66 -13.90 -1.40
N ALA A 237 -24.75 -13.37 -0.83
CA ALA A 237 -26.10 -13.65 -1.31
C ALA A 237 -26.27 -13.20 -2.77
N TYR A 238 -26.93 -14.04 -3.56
CA TYR A 238 -27.32 -13.70 -4.93
C TYR A 238 -28.56 -12.80 -4.88
N VAL A 239 -28.39 -11.52 -5.15
CA VAL A 239 -29.45 -10.50 -5.13
C VAL A 239 -29.36 -9.69 -6.42
N ASP A 240 -30.50 -9.36 -7.04
CA ASP A 240 -30.57 -8.58 -8.28
C ASP A 240 -29.69 -9.13 -9.43
N ASN A 241 -29.58 -10.46 -9.49
CA ASN A 241 -28.77 -11.23 -10.46
C ASN A 241 -27.24 -11.12 -10.30
N ALA A 242 -26.75 -10.71 -9.13
CA ALA A 242 -25.31 -10.68 -8.86
C ALA A 242 -24.98 -11.05 -7.40
N HIS A 243 -23.75 -11.50 -7.18
CA HIS A 243 -23.16 -11.52 -5.84
C HIS A 243 -22.51 -10.16 -5.59
N GLY A 244 -22.75 -9.56 -4.42
CA GLY A 244 -22.22 -8.25 -4.07
C GLY A 244 -20.77 -8.27 -3.62
N LEU A 245 -19.99 -9.28 -3.99
CA LEU A 245 -18.64 -9.52 -3.45
C LEU A 245 -17.58 -8.71 -4.18
N ALA A 246 -16.65 -8.19 -3.38
CA ALA A 246 -15.45 -7.49 -3.82
C ALA A 246 -14.22 -8.08 -3.12
N THR A 247 -13.05 -7.94 -3.74
CA THR A 247 -11.78 -8.38 -3.16
C THR A 247 -10.73 -7.30 -3.35
N SER A 248 -9.85 -7.15 -2.37
CA SER A 248 -8.65 -6.34 -2.50
C SER A 248 -7.54 -6.91 -1.63
N GLY A 249 -6.29 -6.69 -2.04
CA GLY A 249 -5.15 -7.18 -1.30
C GLY A 249 -3.84 -6.67 -1.87
N LEU A 250 -2.76 -7.05 -1.20
CA LEU A 250 -1.40 -6.69 -1.57
C LEU A 250 -0.46 -7.86 -1.36
N TYR A 251 0.69 -7.83 -2.03
CA TYR A 251 1.76 -8.78 -1.84
C TYR A 251 3.11 -8.06 -1.78
N THR A 252 4.05 -8.68 -1.06
CA THR A 252 5.44 -8.23 -0.98
C THR A 252 6.35 -9.44 -1.18
N ILE A 253 7.34 -9.28 -2.04
CA ILE A 253 8.31 -10.28 -2.49
C ILE A 253 9.69 -9.73 -2.20
N SER A 254 10.54 -10.53 -1.58
CA SER A 254 11.94 -10.21 -1.40
C SER A 254 12.72 -11.51 -1.35
N GLY A 255 13.64 -11.68 -2.29
CA GLY A 255 14.39 -12.91 -2.38
C GLY A 255 15.48 -12.85 -3.43
N ARG A 256 16.20 -13.97 -3.54
CA ARG A 256 17.21 -14.20 -4.55
C ARG A 256 16.77 -15.35 -5.43
N ASP A 257 16.74 -15.13 -6.74
CA ASP A 257 16.49 -16.18 -7.70
C ASP A 257 17.61 -17.22 -7.63
N GLU A 258 17.25 -18.49 -7.47
CA GLU A 258 18.22 -19.56 -7.24
C GLU A 258 19.08 -19.84 -8.49
N ALA A 259 18.52 -19.67 -9.68
CA ALA A 259 19.18 -20.02 -10.93
C ALA A 259 20.22 -18.97 -11.36
N THR A 260 19.88 -17.70 -11.26
CA THR A 260 20.70 -16.56 -11.69
C THR A 260 21.48 -15.92 -10.55
N GLY A 261 21.05 -16.13 -9.30
CA GLY A 261 21.60 -15.44 -8.14
C GLY A 261 21.25 -13.96 -8.08
N ARG A 262 20.27 -13.48 -8.85
CA ARG A 262 19.84 -12.07 -8.86
C ARG A 262 18.83 -11.80 -7.77
N THR A 263 18.85 -10.59 -7.21
CA THR A 263 17.89 -10.19 -6.18
C THR A 263 16.62 -9.65 -6.82
N VAL A 264 15.47 -10.07 -6.30
CA VAL A 264 14.14 -9.58 -6.68
C VAL A 264 13.49 -8.96 -5.46
N GLU A 265 13.07 -7.71 -5.59
CA GLU A 265 12.17 -7.05 -4.65
C GLU A 265 10.93 -6.59 -5.41
N ALA A 266 9.74 -6.93 -4.92
CA ALA A 266 8.52 -6.47 -5.54
C ALA A 266 7.43 -6.21 -4.50
N ASP A 267 6.69 -5.12 -4.68
CA ASP A 267 5.44 -4.87 -3.97
C ASP A 267 4.33 -4.76 -5.01
N GLY A 268 3.16 -5.31 -4.72
CA GLY A 268 2.02 -5.20 -5.62
C GLY A 268 0.70 -5.14 -4.89
N VAL A 269 -0.31 -4.68 -5.62
CA VAL A 269 -1.67 -4.49 -5.15
C VAL A 269 -2.64 -4.96 -6.22
N PHE A 270 -3.68 -5.64 -5.80
CA PHE A 270 -4.72 -6.14 -6.68
C PHE A 270 -6.08 -5.88 -6.06
N PHE A 271 -7.09 -5.83 -6.91
CA PHE A 271 -8.46 -5.69 -6.51
C PHE A 271 -9.38 -6.16 -7.63
N GLY A 272 -10.61 -6.49 -7.28
CA GLY A 272 -11.59 -6.97 -8.23
C GLY A 272 -12.94 -7.22 -7.61
N VAL A 273 -13.85 -7.70 -8.44
CA VAL A 273 -15.22 -8.00 -8.06
C VAL A 273 -15.60 -9.39 -8.54
N HIS A 274 -16.67 -9.93 -7.97
CA HIS A 274 -17.25 -11.16 -8.46
C HIS A 274 -17.61 -11.03 -9.94
N GLU A 275 -17.29 -12.03 -10.76
CA GLU A 275 -17.39 -11.94 -12.22
C GLU A 275 -18.81 -11.60 -12.73
N HIS A 276 -19.86 -12.00 -12.00
CA HIS A 276 -21.26 -11.64 -12.31
C HIS A 276 -21.57 -10.14 -12.19
N LEU A 277 -20.73 -9.34 -11.51
CA LEU A 277 -20.87 -7.87 -11.46
C LEU A 277 -20.32 -7.18 -12.71
N LEU A 278 -19.60 -7.89 -13.58
CA LEU A 278 -18.99 -7.33 -14.79
C LEU A 278 -19.93 -7.35 -16.02
N GLY A 279 -21.18 -7.79 -15.86
CA GLY A 279 -22.17 -7.81 -16.95
C GLY A 279 -21.89 -8.84 -18.04
N THR A 280 -21.02 -9.82 -17.80
CA THR A 280 -20.84 -10.97 -18.68
C THR A 280 -22.11 -11.83 -18.66
N PRO A 281 -22.72 -12.12 -19.83
CA PRO A 281 -23.90 -12.98 -19.88
C PRO A 281 -23.47 -14.41 -19.55
N VAL A 282 -23.88 -14.90 -18.38
CA VAL A 282 -23.64 -16.29 -17.98
C VAL A 282 -24.81 -17.15 -18.49
N LEU A 283 -24.47 -18.20 -19.24
CA LEU A 283 -25.34 -19.34 -19.45
C LEU A 283 -25.60 -19.97 -18.08
N PRO A 284 -26.86 -20.24 -17.71
CA PRO A 284 -27.19 -20.72 -16.37
C PRO A 284 -26.52 -22.06 -16.07
N ASP A 285 -26.02 -22.20 -14.84
CA ASP A 285 -25.65 -23.48 -14.22
C ASP A 285 -26.85 -24.46 -14.16
#